data_AF-A0AB33F4Z8-F1
#
_entry.id   AF-A0AB33F4Z8-F1
#
_cell.length_a   1.000
_cell.length_b   1.000
_cell.length_c   1.000
_cell.angle_alpha   90.00
_cell.angle_beta   90.00
_cell.angle_gamma   90.00
#
_symmetry.space_group_name_H-M   'P 1'
#
loop_
_entity.id
_entity.type
_entity.pdbx_description
1 polymer ?
#
loop_
_entity_poly.entity_id
_entity_poly.type
_entity_poly.pdbx_seq_one_letter_code
_entity_poly.pdbx_strand_id
1 'polypeptide(L)'
;MPPKSQMQQFTPRSPEQARQWLEANGITVSAFARQNGVDRSVVHDLLRGRSQGKYGESHKAAIALGLKAPPNSATEIPTAKSSRG
;
A
#
# COMPACT_ATOMS: atom_id res chain seq x y z
N MET A 1 -25.16 5.82 18.36
CA MET A 1 -24.81 5.40 16.99
C MET A 1 -24.21 6.59 16.25
N PRO A 2 -22.95 6.54 15.80
CA PRO A 2 -22.49 7.39 14.71
C PRO A 2 -22.60 6.63 13.36
N PRO A 3 -22.67 7.38 12.24
CA PRO A 3 -23.40 6.99 11.03
C PRO A 3 -22.55 6.34 9.93
N LYS A 4 -23.27 5.76 8.96
CA LYS A 4 -22.81 5.24 7.66
C LYS A 4 -21.97 6.25 6.87
N SER A 5 -21.14 5.73 5.97
CA SER A 5 -20.31 6.42 4.98
C SER A 5 -19.08 7.12 5.52
N GLN A 6 -18.07 6.32 5.88
CA GLN A 6 -16.70 6.78 5.66
C GLN A 6 -16.44 6.75 4.15
N MET A 7 -16.74 7.88 3.49
CA MET A 7 -16.03 8.26 2.27
C MET A 7 -14.56 7.99 2.55
N GLN A 8 -13.92 7.18 1.72
CA GLN A 8 -12.50 6.84 1.85
C GLN A 8 -11.70 8.12 1.67
N GLN A 9 -11.62 8.90 2.76
CA GLN A 9 -10.79 10.08 2.89
C GLN A 9 -9.38 9.55 2.71
N PHE A 10 -8.79 9.89 1.58
CA PHE A 10 -7.42 9.58 1.23
C PHE A 10 -6.51 10.47 2.09
N THR A 11 -6.58 10.29 3.41
CA THR A 11 -5.69 10.97 4.34
C THR A 11 -4.35 10.26 4.21
N PRO A 12 -3.25 10.94 3.85
CA PRO A 12 -1.94 10.34 3.81
C PRO A 12 -1.66 9.75 5.19
N ARG A 13 -1.72 8.42 5.30
CA ARG A 13 -1.48 7.75 6.59
C ARG A 13 0.00 7.83 6.89
N SER A 14 0.35 8.14 8.13
CA SER A 14 1.70 7.90 8.61
C SER A 14 2.02 6.40 8.55
N PRO A 15 3.29 5.99 8.47
CA PRO A 15 3.68 4.57 8.45
C PRO A 15 3.11 3.77 9.63
N GLU A 16 2.95 4.37 10.81
CA GLU A 16 2.24 3.74 11.94
C GLU A 16 0.75 3.52 11.67
N GLN A 17 0.05 4.50 11.09
CA GLN A 17 -1.36 4.36 10.74
C GLN A 17 -1.57 3.30 9.65
N ALA A 18 -0.62 3.15 8.73
CA ALA A 18 -0.67 2.07 7.75
C ALA A 18 -0.57 0.69 8.42
N ARG A 19 0.26 0.52 9.47
CA ARG A 19 0.27 -0.72 10.28
C ARG A 19 -1.06 -0.93 11.00
N GLN A 20 -1.57 0.09 11.69
CA GLN A 20 -2.84 -0.04 12.42
C GLN A 20 -4.00 -0.39 11.49
N TRP A 21 -4.01 0.12 10.26
CA TRP A 21 -5.02 -0.27 9.28
C TRP A 21 -4.87 -1.73 8.85
N LEU A 22 -3.66 -2.19 8.59
CA LEU A 22 -3.40 -3.60 8.30
C LEU A 22 -3.93 -4.50 9.43
N GLU A 23 -3.63 -4.15 10.68
CA GLU A 23 -4.12 -4.86 11.88
C GLU A 23 -5.64 -4.80 12.02
N ALA A 24 -6.25 -3.63 11.83
CA ALA A 24 -7.71 -3.43 11.92
C ALA A 24 -8.49 -4.20 10.83
N ASN A 25 -7.87 -4.46 9.68
CA ASN A 25 -8.46 -5.26 8.61
C ASN A 25 -8.07 -6.75 8.70
N GLY A 26 -7.24 -7.14 9.66
CA GLY A 26 -6.73 -8.51 9.78
C GLY A 26 -5.79 -8.92 8.65
N ILE A 27 -5.19 -7.96 7.95
CA ILE A 27 -4.29 -8.20 6.81
C ILE A 27 -2.85 -8.11 7.30
N THR A 28 -2.07 -9.18 7.13
CA THR A 28 -0.63 -9.13 7.45
C THR A 28 0.16 -8.40 6.36
N VAL A 29 1.31 -7.85 6.72
CA VAL A 29 2.26 -7.22 5.77
C VAL A 29 2.57 -8.15 4.59
N SER A 30 2.79 -9.44 4.84
CA SER A 30 3.07 -10.44 3.80
C SER A 30 1.87 -10.74 2.91
N ALA A 31 0.67 -10.79 3.48
CA ALA A 31 -0.56 -11.00 2.71
C ALA A 31 -0.89 -9.79 1.84
N PHE A 32 -0.70 -8.58 2.39
CA PHE A 32 -0.82 -7.33 1.65
C PHE A 32 0.19 -7.28 0.50
N ALA A 33 1.44 -7.65 0.77
CA ALA A 33 2.50 -7.71 -0.23
C ALA A 33 2.14 -8.66 -1.39
N ARG A 34 1.70 -9.89 -1.07
CA ARG A 34 1.23 -10.87 -2.08
C ARG A 34 0.02 -10.39 -2.87
N GLN A 35 -0.96 -9.77 -2.23
CA GLN A 35 -2.16 -9.27 -2.92
C GLN A 35 -1.83 -8.14 -3.89
N ASN A 36 -0.88 -7.28 -3.54
CA ASN A 36 -0.47 -6.15 -4.38
C ASN A 36 0.67 -6.49 -5.35
N GLY A 37 1.20 -7.72 -5.29
CA GLY A 37 2.33 -8.16 -6.12
C GLY A 37 3.62 -7.36 -5.85
N VAL A 38 3.88 -7.05 -4.58
CA VAL A 38 5.06 -6.30 -4.13
C VAL A 38 5.86 -7.12 -3.12
N ASP A 39 7.16 -6.85 -2.98
CA ASP A 39 7.97 -7.52 -1.97
C ASP A 39 7.64 -7.10 -0.53
N ARG A 40 7.73 -8.04 0.42
CA ARG A 40 7.56 -7.77 1.86
C ARG A 40 8.51 -6.69 2.36
N SER A 41 9.76 -6.72 1.90
CA SER A 41 10.80 -5.79 2.34
C SER A 41 10.45 -4.37 1.93
N VAL A 42 9.87 -4.20 0.74
CA VAL A 42 9.37 -2.91 0.25
C VAL A 42 8.29 -2.36 1.17
N VAL A 43 7.32 -3.18 1.56
CA VAL A 43 6.28 -2.76 2.52
C VAL A 43 6.91 -2.39 3.87
N HIS A 44 7.87 -3.19 4.34
CA HIS A 44 8.58 -2.89 5.59
C HIS A 44 9.40 -1.59 5.53
N ASP A 45 10.00 -1.30 4.38
CA ASP A 45 10.81 -0.11 4.12
C ASP A 45 9.95 1.16 4.06
N LEU A 46 8.76 1.06 3.48
CA LEU A 46 7.72 2.10 3.51
C LEU A 46 7.21 2.35 4.94
N LEU A 47 6.91 1.30 5.69
CA LEU A 47 6.47 1.40 7.10
C LEU A 47 7.58 1.85 8.05
N ARG A 48 8.85 1.86 7.62
CA ARG A 48 9.98 2.44 8.36
C ARG A 48 10.37 3.84 7.86
N GLY A 49 9.76 4.32 6.78
CA GLY A 49 10.11 5.59 6.14
C GLY A 49 11.47 5.58 5.44
N ARG A 50 12.08 4.42 5.19
CA ARG A 50 13.32 4.31 4.40
C ARG A 50 13.04 4.48 2.90
N SER A 51 11.92 3.94 2.41
CA SER A 51 11.49 4.13 1.03
C SER A 51 10.41 5.19 0.99
N GLN A 52 10.50 6.10 0.03
CA GLN A 52 9.44 7.05 -0.26
C GLN A 52 8.43 6.55 -1.30
N GLY A 53 8.61 5.34 -1.85
CA GLY A 53 7.67 4.80 -2.84
C GLY A 53 7.55 5.67 -4.09
N LYS A 54 8.69 6.17 -4.60
CA LYS A 54 8.70 7.10 -5.73
C LYS A 54 8.36 6.41 -7.05
N TYR A 55 8.77 5.16 -7.24
CA TYR A 55 8.60 4.38 -8.48
C TYR A 55 8.50 2.87 -8.18
N GLY A 56 8.08 2.09 -9.18
CA GLY A 56 8.07 0.63 -9.14
C GLY A 56 7.08 0.02 -8.14
N GLU A 57 7.43 -1.14 -7.58
CA GLU A 57 6.62 -1.86 -6.58
C GLU A 57 6.38 -1.03 -5.32
N SER A 58 7.39 -0.27 -4.89
CA SER A 58 7.29 0.64 -3.73
C SER A 58 6.26 1.74 -3.94
N HIS A 59 6.09 2.21 -5.18
CA HIS A 59 5.04 3.18 -5.51
C HIS A 59 3.65 2.57 -5.40
N LYS A 60 3.46 1.36 -5.92
CA LYS A 60 2.19 0.63 -5.84
C LYS A 60 1.79 0.36 -4.39
N ALA A 61 2.74 -0.12 -3.59
CA ALA A 61 2.54 -0.37 -2.16
C ALA A 61 2.22 0.92 -1.38
N ALA A 62 2.88 2.04 -1.70
CA ALA A 62 2.61 3.33 -1.05
C ALA A 62 1.20 3.85 -1.36
N ILE A 63 0.71 3.68 -2.59
CA ILE A 63 -0.67 4.03 -2.96
C ILE A 63 -1.66 3.12 -2.24
N ALA A 64 -1.44 1.80 -2.27
CA ALA A 64 -2.35 0.82 -1.67
C ALA A 64 -2.43 0.94 -0.13
N LEU A 65 -1.35 1.36 0.53
CA LEU A 65 -1.35 1.65 1.98
C LEU A 65 -1.97 3.02 2.32
N GLY A 66 -2.27 3.85 1.32
CA GLY A 66 -2.72 5.22 1.51
C GLY A 66 -1.63 6.16 2.01
N LEU A 67 -0.35 5.82 1.80
CA LEU A 67 0.79 6.71 2.09
C LEU A 67 0.93 7.81 1.04
N LYS A 68 0.44 7.57 -0.19
CA LYS A 68 0.58 8.50 -1.33
C LYS A 68 -0.65 8.48 -2.22
N ALA A 69 -1.09 9.64 -2.69
CA ALA A 69 -2.20 9.76 -3.64
C ALA A 69 -1.87 9.04 -4.96
N PRO A 70 -2.81 8.25 -5.53
CA PRO A 70 -2.63 7.71 -6.87
C PRO A 70 -2.52 8.87 -7.87
N PRO A 71 -1.54 8.84 -8.80
CA PRO A 71 -1.57 9.78 -9.91
C PRO A 71 -2.83 9.50 -10.74
N ASN A 72 -3.52 10.57 -11.18
CA ASN A 72 -4.68 10.46 -12.07
C ASN A 72 -4.39 9.43 -13.18
N SER A 73 -5.29 8.47 -13.32
CA SER A 73 -5.17 7.14 -13.91
C SER A 73 -4.62 7.01 -15.36
N ALA A 74 -3.41 7.48 -15.65
CA ALA A 74 -2.80 7.40 -16.99
C ALA A 74 -1.52 6.54 -17.06
N THR A 75 -1.15 5.81 -16.00
CA THR A 75 0.01 4.92 -16.06
C THR A 75 -0.30 3.61 -15.36
N GLU A 76 -1.14 2.83 -16.02
CA GLU A 76 -1.22 1.39 -15.81
C GLU A 76 0.14 0.82 -16.22
N ILE A 77 1.09 0.72 -15.28
CA ILE A 77 2.36 0.05 -15.55
C ILE A 77 2.05 -1.45 -15.57
N PRO A 78 2.09 -2.13 -16.74
CA PRO A 78 1.92 -3.57 -16.80
C PRO A 78 3.18 -4.17 -16.17
N THR A 79 3.11 -4.53 -14.89
CA THR A 79 4.17 -5.34 -14.30
C THR A 79 3.93 -6.76 -14.76
N ALA A 80 4.55 -7.09 -15.88
CA ALA A 80 4.71 -8.45 -16.33
C ALA A 80 5.70 -9.19 -15.41
N LYS A 81 5.27 -10.37 -14.95
CA LYS A 81 6.06 -11.56 -14.55
C LYS A 81 6.99 -11.48 -13.33
N SER A 82 6.75 -12.37 -12.36
CA SER A 82 7.63 -13.54 -12.08
C SER A 82 6.93 -14.47 -11.07
N SER A 83 6.36 -15.59 -11.53
CA SER A 83 6.99 -16.94 -11.53
C SER A 83 6.83 -17.68 -10.19
N ARG A 84 5.75 -18.47 -10.07
CA ARG A 84 5.76 -19.69 -9.25
C ARG A 84 6.42 -20.77 -10.11
N GLY A 85 7.62 -21.18 -9.73
CA GLY A 85 8.33 -22.36 -10.21
C GLY A 85 8.98 -23.02 -9.01
#